data_AF-A0AAU4FGU2-F1
#
_entry.id   AF-A0AAU4FGU2-F1
#
_cell.length_a   1.000
_cell.length_b   1.000
_cell.length_c   1.000
_cell.angle_alpha   90.00
_cell.angle_beta   90.00
_cell.angle_gamma   90.00
#
_symmetry.space_group_name_H-M   'P 1'
#
loop_
_entity.id
_entity.type
_entity.pdbx_description
1 polymer ?
#
loop_
_entity_poly.entity_id
_entity_poly.type
_entity_poly.pdbx_seq_one_letter_code
_entity_poly.pdbx_strand_id
1 'polypeptide(L)' 'MTADDIHYVDFTIMPIGARSYDQAQVDMFLDEAEAALIALRTPPPPVAGEAPPPGTRKWFGRG' A
#
# COMPACT_ATOMS: atom_id res chain seq x y z
N MET A 1 5.12 5.14 -9.19
CA MET A 1 4.89 5.39 -7.77
C MET A 1 4.72 4.07 -7.03
N THR A 2 5.79 3.72 -6.33
CA THR A 2 5.98 2.57 -5.45
C THR A 2 6.28 3.08 -4.03
N ALA A 3 6.36 2.21 -3.02
CA ALA A 3 6.77 2.59 -1.67
C ALA A 3 8.19 3.20 -1.66
N ASP A 4 9.10 2.61 -2.44
CA ASP A 4 10.46 3.10 -2.63
C ASP A 4 10.50 4.51 -3.23
N ASP A 5 9.60 4.79 -4.20
CA ASP A 5 9.46 6.14 -4.78
C ASP A 5 9.02 7.20 -3.74
N ILE A 6 8.33 6.82 -2.67
CA ILE A 6 7.94 7.72 -1.56
C ILE A 6 9.12 7.93 -0.61
N HIS A 7 9.90 6.88 -0.34
CA HIS A 7 11.01 6.94 0.61
C HIS A 7 12.16 7.84 0.13
N TYR A 8 12.43 7.86 -1.18
CA TYR A 8 13.55 8.61 -1.76
C TYR A 8 13.15 9.96 -2.39
N VAL A 9 11.95 10.46 -2.11
CA VAL A 9 11.53 11.74 -2.67
C VAL A 9 12.17 12.91 -1.91
N ASP A 10 12.82 13.81 -2.65
CA ASP A 10 13.38 15.04 -2.09
C ASP A 10 12.45 16.23 -2.36
N PHE A 11 12.22 17.03 -1.32
CA PHE A 11 11.49 18.29 -1.41
C PHE A 11 12.42 19.49 -1.21
N THR A 12 12.19 20.56 -1.97
CA THR A 12 12.95 21.80 -1.79
C THR A 12 12.38 22.60 -0.62
N ILE A 13 13.24 23.01 0.31
CA ILE A 13 12.84 23.90 1.41
C ILE A 13 12.62 25.32 0.86
N MET A 14 11.45 25.88 1.16
CA MET A 14 11.13 27.25 0.78
C MET A 14 11.91 28.28 1.61
N PRO A 15 12.17 29.49 1.06
CA PRO A 15 12.75 30.60 1.80
C PRO A 15 11.92 30.95 3.04
N ILE A 16 12.61 31.42 4.08
CA ILE A 16 12.00 31.89 5.33
C ILE A 16 10.93 32.95 5.02
N GLY A 17 9.71 32.77 5.53
CA GLY A 17 8.58 33.67 5.33
C GLY A 17 7.64 33.29 4.19
N ALA A 18 7.98 32.27 3.39
CA ALA A 18 7.04 31.61 2.50
C ALA A 18 6.24 30.54 3.25
N ARG A 19 5.02 30.25 2.78
CA ARG A 19 4.21 29.16 3.32
C ARG A 19 4.82 27.82 2.87
N SER A 20 5.39 27.07 3.81
CA SER A 20 5.77 25.67 3.63
C SER A 20 4.93 24.77 4.52
N TYR A 21 4.91 23.48 4.19
CA TYR A 21 4.49 22.47 5.13
C TYR A 21 5.57 22.29 6.20
N ASP A 22 5.15 21.85 7.39
CA ASP A 22 6.07 21.46 8.45
C ASP A 22 6.77 20.15 8.05
N GLN A 23 8.10 20.13 8.13
CA GLN A 23 8.88 18.99 7.66
C GLN A 23 8.54 17.71 8.41
N ALA A 24 8.42 17.77 9.75
CA ALA A 24 8.11 16.60 10.55
C ALA A 24 6.70 16.07 10.26
N GLN A 25 5.74 16.95 9.98
CA GLN A 25 4.40 16.55 9.53
C GLN A 25 4.44 15.86 8.16
N VAL A 26 5.24 16.35 7.23
CA VAL A 26 5.41 15.72 5.91
C VAL A 26 6.04 14.35 6.06
N ASP A 27 7.12 14.21 6.84
CA ASP A 27 7.80 12.94 7.07
C ASP A 27 6.83 11.89 7.65
N MET A 28 6.05 12.25 8.67
CA MET A 28 5.03 11.38 9.27
C MET A 28 3.95 10.94 8.26
N PHE A 29 3.54 11.84 7.37
CA PHE A 29 2.58 11.49 6.31
C PHE A 29 3.18 10.53 5.29
N LEU A 30 4.47 10.67 4.94
CA LEU A 30 5.13 9.77 3.99
C LEU A 30 5.23 8.36 4.56
N ASP A 31 5.52 8.21 5.85
CA ASP A 31 5.52 6.90 6.54
C ASP A 31 4.14 6.21 6.44
N GLU A 32 3.05 6.95 6.68
CA GLU A 32 1.69 6.42 6.55
C GLU A 32 1.34 6.06 5.10
N ALA A 33 1.74 6.90 4.15
CA ALA A 33 1.51 6.67 2.72
C ALA A 33 2.27 5.45 2.21
N GLU A 34 3.51 5.24 2.67
CA GLU A 34 4.32 4.07 2.37
C GLU A 34 3.62 2.79 2.84
N ALA A 35 3.19 2.76 4.10
CA ALA A 35 2.46 1.63 4.68
C ALA A 35 1.17 1.31 3.91
N ALA A 36 0.41 2.34 3.53
CA ALA A 36 -0.81 2.19 2.73
C ALA A 36 -0.51 1.61 1.33
N LEU A 37 0.54 2.07 0.65
CA LEU A 37 0.94 1.54 -0.64
C LEU A 37 1.37 0.07 -0.57
N ILE A 38 2.09 -0.33 0.48
CA ILE A 38 2.47 -1.73 0.71
C ILE A 38 1.23 -2.59 0.88
N ALA A 39 0.26 -2.13 1.69
CA ALA A 39 -1.00 -2.85 1.92
C ALA A 39 -1.85 -2.97 0.66
N LEU A 40 -1.85 -1.97 -0.23
CA LEU A 40 -2.60 -2.02 -1.49
C LEU A 40 -1.94 -2.92 -2.54
N ARG A 41 -0.61 -3.04 -2.53
CA ARG A 41 0.16 -3.88 -3.47
C ARG A 41 0.26 -5.33 -3.03
N THR A 42 0.17 -5.59 -1.74
CA THR A 42 0.14 -6.93 -1.18
C THR A 42 -1.32 -7.38 -1.15
N PRO A 43 -1.75 -8.38 -1.95
CA PRO A 43 -3.06 -8.96 -1.71
C PRO A 43 -3.09 -9.42 -0.25
N PRO A 44 -4.10 -9.05 0.54
CA PRO A 44 -4.19 -9.53 1.92
C PRO A 44 -4.04 -11.05 1.87
N PRO A 45 -3.30 -11.69 2.81
CA PRO A 45 -3.34 -13.13 2.91
C PRO A 45 -4.82 -13.53 2.86
N PRO A 46 -5.21 -14.57 2.10
CA PRO A 46 -6.58 -15.03 2.13
C PRO A 46 -6.90 -15.15 3.62
N VAL A 47 -7.83 -14.31 4.09
CA VAL A 47 -8.28 -14.32 5.49
C VAL A 47 -8.41 -15.79 5.83
N ALA A 48 -7.73 -16.28 6.87
CA ALA A 48 -7.38 -17.71 7.00
C ALA A 48 -8.58 -18.72 6.98
N GLY A 49 -9.82 -18.26 6.77
CA GLY A 49 -11.01 -19.07 6.46
C GLY A 49 -11.54 -18.97 5.01
N GLU A 50 -11.06 -18.07 4.15
CA GLU A 50 -11.46 -17.93 2.74
C GLU A 50 -10.40 -18.55 1.82
N ALA A 51 -9.98 -19.78 2.13
CA ALA A 51 -9.37 -20.60 1.09
C ALA A 51 -10.45 -20.84 0.01
N PRO A 52 -10.16 -20.67 -1.30
CA PRO A 52 -11.11 -21.09 -2.32
C PRO A 52 -11.47 -22.54 -2.03
N PRO A 53 -12.77 -22.90 -1.98
CA PRO A 53 -13.19 -24.23 -1.54
C PRO A 53 -12.40 -25.27 -2.35
N PRO A 54 -11.76 -26.25 -1.70
CA PRO A 54 -10.97 -27.26 -2.40
C PRO A 54 -11.86 -27.88 -3.48
N GLY A 55 -11.49 -27.60 -4.73
CA GLY A 55 -12.11 -28.06 -5.96
C GLY A 55 -13.55 -28.55 -5.84
N THR A 56 -14.53 -27.69 -6.13
CA THR A 56 -15.83 -28.19 -6.59
C THR A 56 -15.65 -28.77 -8.00
N ARG A 57 -15.01 -29.95 -8.11
CA ARG A 57 -15.20 -30.85 -9.24
C ARG A 57 -16.65 -31.32 -9.18
N LYS A 58 -17.56 -30.49 -9.68
CA LYS A 58 -18.94 -30.86 -10.00
C LYS A 58 -18.85 -31.93 -11.09
N TRP A 59 -18.91 -33.20 -10.68
CA TRP A 59 -19.71 -34.34 -11.15
C TRP A 59 -20.35 -34.37 -12.56
N PHE A 60 -20.00 -33.50 -13.51
CA PHE A 60 -20.46 -33.57 -14.89
C PHE A 60 -19.69 -34.68 -15.61
N GLY A 61 -20.11 -35.92 -15.35
CA GLY A 61 -19.44 -37.12 -15.85
C GLY A 61 -20.13 -38.42 -15.42
N ARG A 62 -21.44 -38.53 -15.63
CA ARG A 62 -22.12 -39.80 -15.93
C ARG A 62 -23.08 -39.47 -17.09
N GLY A 63 -22.91 -40.00 -18.30
CA GLY A 63 -22.70 -41.41 -18.58
C GLY A 63 -24.07 -42.05 -18.60
#